data_AF-S8E363-F1
#
_entry.id   AF-S8E363-F1
#
_cell.length_a   1.000
_cell.length_b   1.000
_cell.length_c   1.000
_cell.angle_alpha   90.00
_cell.angle_beta   90.00
_cell.angle_gamma   90.00
#
_symmetry.space_group_name_H-M   'P 1'
#
loop_
_entity.id
_entity.type
_entity.pdbx_description
1 polymer ?
#
loop_
_entity_poly.entity_id
_entity_poly.type
_entity_poly.pdbx_seq_one_letter_code
_entity_poly.pdbx_strand_id
1 'polypeptide(L)'
;MPFVSKIDRQFDYSSFSSDHPIVIDNGGSYFRMGWAGESDPRVIFRNIIQRPRHKITGETVTVVGDHDPALMKYFDCTRSGPRSAFDMNVVYQFEIMEYILDFGFDRLGPDQSQINHPVLITECPCNPVHSRSKMAELLFETYGAPSL
;
A
#
# COMPACT_ATOMS: atom_id res chain seq x y z
N MET A 1 9.75 -16.90 -10.74
CA MET A 1 10.20 -16.94 -9.34
C MET A 1 8.98 -17.04 -8.44
N PRO A 2 9.03 -17.79 -7.32
CA PRO A 2 7.93 -17.78 -6.35
C PRO A 2 7.77 -16.36 -5.81
N PHE A 3 6.52 -15.93 -5.62
CA PHE A 3 6.21 -14.67 -4.97
C PHE A 3 6.63 -14.74 -3.51
N VAL A 4 7.48 -13.81 -3.08
CA VAL A 4 7.89 -13.67 -1.68
C VAL A 4 7.43 -12.30 -1.20
N SER A 5 6.53 -12.29 -0.22
CA SER A 5 6.12 -11.05 0.44
C SER A 5 7.30 -10.50 1.26
N LYS A 6 7.48 -9.18 1.20
CA LYS A 6 8.39 -8.41 2.03
C LYS A 6 7.56 -7.38 2.78
N ILE A 7 7.21 -7.69 4.01
CA ILE A 7 6.32 -6.86 4.85
C ILE A 7 7.00 -6.40 6.13
N ASP A 8 8.30 -6.65 6.27
CA ASP A 8 9.07 -6.18 7.42
C ASP A 8 9.30 -4.68 7.31
N ARG A 9 9.09 -3.99 8.42
CA ARG A 9 9.32 -2.55 8.51
C ARG A 9 10.80 -2.25 8.35
N GLN A 10 11.11 -1.30 7.48
CA GLN A 10 12.45 -0.76 7.27
C GLN A 10 12.77 0.31 8.32
N PHE A 11 14.05 0.56 8.56
CA PHE A 11 14.54 1.49 9.59
C PHE A 11 15.55 2.51 9.06
N ASP A 12 15.83 2.48 7.76
CA ASP A 12 16.80 3.30 7.07
C ASP A 12 16.17 4.49 6.34
N TYR A 13 14.89 4.81 6.61
CA TYR A 13 14.17 5.89 5.95
C TYR A 13 14.92 7.24 6.01
N SER A 14 15.38 7.62 7.20
CA SER A 14 16.11 8.86 7.44
C SER A 14 17.55 8.87 6.88
N SER A 15 18.02 7.75 6.33
CA SER A 15 19.33 7.70 5.65
C SER A 15 19.28 8.25 4.22
N PHE A 16 18.09 8.35 3.63
CA PHE A 16 17.90 8.90 2.29
C PHE A 16 17.69 10.42 2.35
N SER A 17 18.26 11.15 1.40
CA SER A 17 18.02 12.58 1.26
C SER A 17 16.56 12.83 0.87
N SER A 18 15.99 13.97 1.30
CA SER A 18 14.61 14.35 0.95
C SER A 18 14.31 14.33 -0.55
N ASP A 19 15.31 14.61 -1.40
CA ASP A 19 15.15 14.63 -2.86
C ASP A 19 15.20 13.22 -3.48
N HIS A 20 15.45 12.19 -2.68
CA HIS A 20 15.55 10.81 -3.16
C HIS A 20 14.15 10.23 -3.37
N PRO A 21 13.76 9.82 -4.58
CA PRO A 21 12.39 9.41 -4.86
C PRO A 21 12.04 8.02 -4.33
N ILE A 22 10.79 7.88 -3.89
CA ILE A 22 10.14 6.59 -3.63
C ILE A 22 9.47 6.12 -4.92
N VAL A 23 9.71 4.89 -5.31
CA VAL A 23 9.10 4.27 -6.49
C VAL A 23 8.03 3.28 -6.04
N ILE A 24 6.82 3.46 -6.55
CA ILE A 24 5.65 2.63 -6.28
C ILE A 24 5.18 2.00 -7.58
N ASP A 25 5.25 0.68 -7.65
CA ASP A 25 4.56 -0.10 -8.67
C ASP A 25 3.19 -0.53 -8.13
N ASN A 26 2.14 0.20 -8.55
CA ASN A 26 0.78 0.03 -8.07
C ASN A 26 0.01 -1.02 -8.90
N GLY A 27 0.51 -2.26 -8.90
CA GLY A 27 -0.09 -3.36 -9.63
C GLY A 27 -1.35 -3.91 -8.95
N GLY A 28 -2.41 -4.22 -9.73
CA GLY A 28 -3.69 -4.71 -9.19
C GLY A 28 -3.61 -6.05 -8.45
N SER A 29 -2.59 -6.87 -8.71
CA SER A 29 -2.33 -8.12 -7.97
C SER A 29 -1.34 -7.95 -6.82
N TYR A 30 -0.30 -7.14 -7.03
CA TYR A 30 0.81 -6.99 -6.10
C TYR A 30 1.21 -5.53 -6.04
N PHE A 31 1.34 -5.04 -4.82
CA PHE A 31 1.88 -3.73 -4.52
C PHE A 31 3.38 -3.86 -4.26
N ARG A 32 4.19 -3.02 -4.89
CA ARG A 32 5.64 -2.98 -4.67
C ARG A 32 6.09 -1.55 -4.44
N MET A 33 6.99 -1.37 -3.51
CA MET A 33 7.55 -0.07 -3.17
C MET A 33 9.03 -0.21 -2.80
N GLY A 34 9.82 0.79 -3.14
CA GLY A 34 11.24 0.88 -2.79
C GLY A 34 11.83 2.22 -3.16
N TRP A 35 13.14 2.34 -3.05
CA TRP A 35 13.87 3.57 -3.36
C TRP A 35 14.37 3.56 -4.80
N ALA A 36 14.43 4.75 -5.41
CA ALA A 36 14.95 4.90 -6.76
C ALA A 36 16.43 4.50 -6.84
N GLY A 37 16.77 3.63 -7.80
CA GLY A 37 18.15 3.15 -8.01
C GLY A 37 18.46 1.82 -7.32
N GLU A 38 17.55 1.29 -6.50
CA GLU A 38 17.66 -0.07 -5.99
C GLU A 38 17.23 -1.12 -7.03
N SER A 39 17.84 -2.30 -6.98
CA SER A 39 17.50 -3.41 -7.91
C SER A 39 16.19 -4.10 -7.55
N ASP A 40 15.88 -4.16 -6.26
CA ASP A 40 14.77 -4.94 -5.72
C ASP A 40 13.89 -4.05 -4.85
N PRO A 41 12.55 -4.19 -4.94
CA PRO A 41 11.66 -3.47 -4.06
C PRO A 41 11.87 -3.91 -2.60
N ARG A 42 11.74 -2.95 -1.69
CA ARG A 42 11.85 -3.14 -0.24
C ARG A 42 10.59 -3.73 0.34
N VAL A 43 9.43 -3.27 -0.13
CA VAL A 43 8.11 -3.69 0.32
C VAL A 43 7.38 -4.38 -0.82
N ILE A 44 6.86 -5.57 -0.56
CA ILE A 44 6.13 -6.40 -1.53
C ILE A 44 4.99 -7.11 -0.81
N PHE A 45 3.76 -6.89 -1.24
CA PHE A 45 2.60 -7.63 -0.71
C PHE A 45 1.46 -7.70 -1.75
N ARG A 46 0.45 -8.52 -1.47
CA ARG A 46 -0.73 -8.60 -2.35
C ARG A 46 -1.60 -7.37 -2.21
N ASN A 47 -2.05 -6.84 -3.34
CA ASN A 47 -2.81 -5.59 -3.41
C ASN A 47 -4.31 -5.82 -3.12
N ILE A 48 -4.58 -6.30 -1.90
CA ILE A 48 -5.92 -6.63 -1.41
C ILE A 48 -6.05 -6.23 0.06
N ILE A 49 -7.27 -5.97 0.48
CA ILE A 49 -7.63 -5.78 1.87
C ILE A 49 -8.67 -6.79 2.30
N GLN A 50 -8.69 -7.08 3.59
CA GLN A 50 -9.71 -7.86 4.25
C GLN A 50 -10.13 -7.14 5.52
N ARG A 51 -11.42 -7.23 5.86
CA ARG A 51 -11.95 -6.60 7.08
C ARG A 51 -12.61 -7.63 8.00
N PRO A 52 -11.84 -8.58 8.55
CA PRO A 52 -12.40 -9.59 9.43
C PRO A 52 -12.81 -9.00 10.77
N ARG A 53 -13.71 -9.72 11.45
CA ARG A 53 -14.19 -9.35 12.78
C ARG A 53 -13.44 -10.14 13.84
N HIS A 54 -12.92 -9.46 14.86
CA HIS A 54 -12.29 -10.12 15.99
C HIS A 54 -13.35 -10.90 16.79
N LYS A 55 -13.10 -12.19 17.05
CA LYS A 55 -14.11 -13.11 17.61
C LYS A 55 -14.56 -12.74 19.02
N ILE A 56 -13.66 -12.15 19.81
CA ILE A 56 -13.92 -11.82 21.22
C ILE A 56 -14.50 -10.42 21.35
N THR A 57 -13.82 -9.42 20.77
CA THR A 57 -14.21 -8.00 20.92
C THR A 57 -15.32 -7.60 19.95
N GLY A 58 -15.52 -8.35 18.87
CA GLY A 58 -16.48 -7.99 17.83
C GLY A 58 -16.06 -6.77 17.01
N GLU A 59 -14.81 -6.31 17.13
CA GLU A 59 -14.29 -5.18 16.37
C GLU A 59 -13.86 -5.61 14.97
N THR A 60 -14.09 -4.74 13.99
CA THR A 60 -13.66 -4.96 12.61
C THR A 60 -12.26 -4.40 12.42
N VAL A 61 -11.30 -5.25 12.07
CA VAL A 61 -9.92 -4.85 11.84
C VAL A 61 -9.65 -4.85 10.34
N THR A 62 -8.89 -3.88 9.84
CA THR A 62 -8.43 -3.86 8.44
C THR A 62 -7.08 -4.58 8.35
N VAL A 63 -7.01 -5.60 7.50
CA VAL A 63 -5.81 -6.39 7.23
C VAL A 63 -5.46 -6.22 5.76
N VAL A 64 -4.23 -5.82 5.47
CA VAL A 64 -3.72 -5.64 4.11
C VAL A 64 -2.86 -6.84 3.72
N GLY A 65 -3.00 -7.32 2.48
CA GLY A 65 -2.24 -8.44 1.96
C GLY A 65 -2.81 -9.82 2.32
N ASP A 66 -1.94 -10.82 2.28
CA ASP A 66 -2.29 -12.19 2.69
C ASP A 66 -2.43 -12.28 4.22
N HIS A 67 -3.29 -13.18 4.66
CA HIS A 67 -3.44 -13.46 6.08
C HIS A 67 -2.21 -14.14 6.65
N ASP A 68 -1.80 -13.72 7.84
CA ASP A 68 -1.00 -14.56 8.71
C ASP A 68 -1.89 -15.71 9.25
N PRO A 69 -1.60 -16.99 8.93
CA PRO A 69 -2.34 -18.13 9.46
C PRO A 69 -2.40 -18.15 10.99
N ALA A 70 -1.39 -17.60 11.68
CA ALA A 70 -1.34 -17.52 13.13
C ALA A 70 -2.43 -16.61 13.72
N LEU A 71 -2.88 -15.61 12.96
CA LEU A 71 -3.90 -14.64 13.38
C LEU A 71 -5.33 -15.13 13.09
N MET A 72 -5.52 -16.08 12.17
CA MET A 72 -6.85 -16.61 11.80
C MET A 72 -7.63 -17.23 12.98
N LYS A 73 -6.95 -17.63 14.06
CA LYS A 73 -7.63 -18.12 15.27
C LYS A 73 -8.44 -17.03 15.98
N TYR A 74 -8.00 -15.77 15.90
CA TYR A 74 -8.63 -14.63 16.55
C TYR A 74 -9.69 -13.93 15.69
N PHE A 75 -9.65 -14.13 14.37
CA PHE A 75 -10.47 -13.42 13.40
C PHE A 75 -11.50 -14.35 12.75
N ASP A 76 -12.74 -13.87 12.65
CA ASP A 76 -13.76 -14.50 11.82
C ASP A 76 -13.69 -13.93 10.41
N CYS A 77 -13.03 -14.68 9.52
CA CYS A 77 -12.88 -14.33 8.10
C CYS A 77 -14.02 -14.89 7.22
N THR A 78 -14.97 -15.64 7.78
CA THR A 78 -16.04 -16.29 6.98
C THR A 78 -17.00 -15.29 6.34
N ARG A 79 -17.06 -14.07 6.87
CA ARG A 79 -17.97 -13.01 6.43
C ARG A 79 -17.30 -11.89 5.63
N SER A 80 -15.97 -11.89 5.54
CA SER A 80 -15.20 -10.84 4.87
C SER A 80 -14.24 -11.44 3.86
N GLY A 81 -14.65 -11.48 2.59
CA GLY A 81 -13.75 -11.87 1.50
C GLY A 81 -12.71 -10.78 1.18
N PRO A 82 -11.64 -11.13 0.47
CA PRO A 82 -10.66 -10.17 -0.01
C PRO A 82 -11.29 -9.19 -1.00
N ARG A 83 -10.95 -7.91 -0.85
CA ARG A 83 -11.37 -6.82 -1.74
C ARG A 83 -10.14 -6.14 -2.34
N SER A 84 -10.22 -5.76 -3.60
CA SER A 84 -9.17 -4.99 -4.28
C SER A 84 -9.61 -3.53 -4.45
N ALA A 85 -8.64 -2.62 -4.49
CA ALA A 85 -8.88 -1.22 -4.89
C ALA A 85 -9.18 -1.08 -6.40
N PHE A 86 -8.92 -2.14 -7.16
CA PHE A 86 -8.91 -2.15 -8.61
C PHE A 86 -10.16 -2.81 -9.19
N ASP A 87 -10.68 -2.21 -10.25
CA ASP A 87 -11.52 -2.88 -11.23
C ASP A 87 -10.67 -3.03 -12.49
N MET A 88 -10.43 -4.28 -12.89
CA MET A 88 -9.38 -4.63 -13.85
C MET A 88 -8.01 -4.09 -13.42
N ASN A 89 -7.56 -2.96 -13.99
CA ASN A 89 -6.31 -2.28 -13.64
C ASN A 89 -6.50 -0.79 -13.33
N VAL A 90 -7.75 -0.33 -13.21
CA VAL A 90 -8.07 1.05 -12.85
C VAL A 90 -8.41 1.10 -11.37
N VAL A 91 -7.75 2.00 -10.63
CA VAL A 91 -8.11 2.27 -9.23
C VAL A 91 -9.45 3.00 -9.20
N TYR A 92 -10.41 2.44 -8.45
CA TYR A 92 -11.74 3.02 -8.30
C TYR A 92 -12.19 3.13 -6.83
N GLN A 93 -11.69 2.27 -5.94
CA GLN A 93 -11.95 2.34 -4.50
C GLN A 93 -10.77 3.02 -3.79
N PHE A 94 -10.81 4.35 -3.72
CA PHE A 94 -9.73 5.14 -3.13
C PHE A 94 -9.60 4.97 -1.60
N GLU A 95 -10.68 4.70 -0.89
CA GLU A 95 -10.61 4.33 0.54
C GLU A 95 -9.82 3.03 0.76
N ILE A 96 -9.96 2.06 -0.15
CA ILE A 96 -9.19 0.81 -0.09
C ILE A 96 -7.73 1.09 -0.44
N MET A 97 -7.50 1.93 -1.45
CA MET A 97 -6.16 2.34 -1.85
C MET A 97 -5.41 3.08 -0.74
N GLU A 98 -6.09 3.91 0.04
CA GLU A 98 -5.55 4.60 1.22
C GLU A 98 -5.05 3.57 2.25
N TYR A 99 -5.85 2.56 2.62
CA TYR A 99 -5.38 1.50 3.52
C TYR A 99 -4.16 0.75 2.99
N ILE A 100 -4.07 0.54 1.67
CA ILE A 100 -2.91 -0.12 1.03
C ILE A 100 -1.67 0.76 1.11
N LEU A 101 -1.81 2.07 0.83
CA LEU A 101 -0.72 3.03 0.90
C LEU A 101 -0.26 3.23 2.35
N ASP A 102 -1.16 3.34 3.31
CA ASP A 102 -0.85 3.41 4.74
C ASP A 102 0.03 2.22 5.16
N PHE A 103 -0.37 1.01 4.76
CA PHE A 103 0.40 -0.19 5.04
C PHE A 103 1.77 -0.16 4.34
N GLY A 104 1.82 0.27 3.07
CA GLY A 104 3.08 0.40 2.33
C GLY A 104 4.06 1.38 2.99
N PHE A 105 3.59 2.59 3.30
CA PHE A 105 4.40 3.64 3.90
C PHE A 105 4.83 3.29 5.33
N ASP A 106 3.96 2.71 6.17
CA ASP A 106 4.35 2.24 7.50
C ASP A 106 5.51 1.21 7.43
N ARG A 107 5.54 0.37 6.39
CA ARG A 107 6.66 -0.57 6.17
C ARG A 107 7.92 0.08 5.62
N LEU A 108 7.82 1.16 4.84
CA LEU A 108 8.99 1.93 4.45
C LEU A 108 9.62 2.66 5.66
N GLY A 109 8.81 2.91 6.70
CA GLY A 109 9.26 3.33 8.01
C GLY A 109 9.59 4.82 8.16
N PRO A 110 8.76 5.76 7.67
CA PRO A 110 8.96 7.18 7.92
C PRO A 110 8.87 7.49 9.41
N ASP A 111 9.68 8.45 9.86
CA ASP A 111 9.67 8.94 11.25
C ASP A 111 8.47 9.87 11.53
N GLN A 112 7.88 10.43 10.47
CA GLN A 112 6.76 11.37 10.53
C GLN A 112 5.57 10.83 9.73
N SER A 113 4.39 11.41 9.94
CA SER A 113 3.18 11.04 9.19
C SER A 113 3.25 11.43 7.71
N GLN A 114 4.12 12.38 7.34
CA GLN A 114 4.32 12.83 5.96
C GLN A 114 5.55 12.16 5.34
N ILE A 115 5.48 11.93 4.04
CA ILE A 115 6.53 11.21 3.31
C ILE A 115 7.74 12.11 3.06
N ASN A 116 7.57 13.40 2.75
CA ASN A 116 8.69 14.34 2.47
C ASN A 116 9.70 13.90 1.37
N HIS A 117 9.36 12.89 0.56
CA HIS A 117 10.15 12.42 -0.59
C HIS A 117 9.31 12.46 -1.87
N PRO A 118 9.88 12.81 -3.03
CA PRO A 118 9.23 12.65 -4.33
C PRO A 118 8.68 11.24 -4.49
N VAL A 119 7.49 11.10 -5.05
CA VAL A 119 6.88 9.79 -5.31
C VAL A 119 6.80 9.58 -6.81
N LEU A 120 7.21 8.41 -7.29
CA LEU A 120 6.95 7.96 -8.66
C LEU A 120 6.01 6.77 -8.60
N ILE A 121 4.79 6.91 -9.13
CA ILE A 121 3.78 5.85 -9.10
C ILE A 121 3.38 5.39 -10.50
N THR A 122 3.25 4.07 -10.69
CA THR A 122 2.75 3.50 -11.96
C THR A 122 1.23 3.58 -12.05
N GLU A 123 0.71 3.76 -13.27
CA GLU A 123 -0.71 3.68 -13.57
C GLU A 123 -0.98 2.82 -14.82
N CYS A 124 -2.23 2.44 -15.03
CA CYS A 124 -2.60 1.66 -16.21
C CYS A 124 -2.60 2.52 -17.50
N PRO A 125 -2.42 1.89 -18.68
CA PRO A 125 -2.59 2.59 -19.95
C PRO A 125 -3.98 3.18 -20.08
N CYS A 126 -4.07 4.41 -20.62
CA CYS A 126 -5.33 5.13 -20.78
C CYS A 126 -6.11 5.31 -19.46
N ASN A 127 -5.41 5.50 -18.33
CA ASN A 127 -6.04 5.75 -17.04
C ASN A 127 -7.02 6.94 -17.13
N PRO A 128 -8.27 6.80 -16.66
CA PRO A 128 -9.21 7.91 -16.61
C PRO A 128 -8.63 9.09 -15.83
N VAL A 129 -8.78 10.29 -16.37
CA VAL A 129 -8.26 11.53 -15.74
C VAL A 129 -8.77 11.67 -14.31
N HIS A 130 -10.03 11.31 -14.05
CA HIS A 130 -10.59 11.33 -12.70
C HIS A 130 -9.84 10.41 -11.73
N SER A 131 -9.48 9.18 -12.14
CA SER A 131 -8.75 8.25 -11.30
C SER A 131 -7.33 8.76 -11.02
N ARG A 132 -6.66 9.30 -12.04
CA ARG A 132 -5.34 9.95 -11.91
C ARG A 132 -5.39 11.15 -10.95
N SER A 133 -6.39 12.02 -11.09
CA SER A 133 -6.56 13.18 -10.22
C SER A 133 -6.80 12.78 -8.77
N LYS A 134 -7.64 11.76 -8.52
CA LYS A 134 -7.90 11.25 -7.16
C LYS A 134 -6.66 10.59 -6.52
N MET A 135 -5.85 9.88 -7.32
CA MET A 135 -4.58 9.35 -6.83
C MET A 135 -3.60 10.47 -6.46
N ALA A 136 -3.51 11.52 -7.28
CA ALA A 136 -2.67 12.67 -7.00
C ALA A 136 -3.15 13.44 -5.75
N GLU A 137 -4.46 13.68 -5.61
CA GLU A 137 -5.08 14.26 -4.41
C GLU A 137 -4.67 13.48 -3.16
N LEU A 138 -4.78 12.15 -3.19
CA LEU A 138 -4.39 11.30 -2.06
C LEU A 138 -2.90 11.45 -1.70
N LEU A 139 -2.00 11.45 -2.69
CA LEU A 139 -0.55 11.55 -2.44
C LEU A 139 -0.12 12.94 -1.96
N PHE A 140 -0.71 14.01 -2.51
CA PHE A 140 -0.37 15.38 -2.13
C PHE A 140 -1.04 15.81 -0.82
N GLU A 141 -2.35 15.59 -0.69
CA GLU A 141 -3.14 16.14 0.42
C GLU A 141 -3.05 15.26 1.68
N THR A 142 -3.13 13.93 1.53
CA THR A 142 -3.07 13.01 2.67
C THR A 142 -1.64 12.73 3.11
N TYR A 143 -0.74 12.43 2.16
CA TYR A 143 0.61 11.98 2.48
C TYR A 143 1.71 13.06 2.37
N GLY A 144 1.38 14.24 1.85
CA GLY A 144 2.31 15.37 1.79
C GLY A 144 3.51 15.13 0.86
N ALA A 145 3.33 14.40 -0.23
CA ALA A 145 4.40 14.21 -1.21
C ALA A 145 4.80 15.58 -1.83
N PRO A 146 6.09 15.95 -1.87
CA PRO A 146 6.54 17.22 -2.47
C PRO A 146 6.38 17.26 -3.99
N SER A 147 6.44 16.11 -4.66
CA SER A 147 6.27 15.97 -6.11
C SER A 147 5.83 14.54 -6.48
N LEU A 148 5.24 14.41 -7.68
CA LEU A 148 4.70 13.18 -8.25
C LEU A 148 5.17 12.98 -9.71
#